data_AF-B9EJ04-F1
#
_entry.id   AF-B9EJ04-F1
#
_cell.length_a   1.000
_cell.length_b   1.000
_cell.length_c   1.000
_cell.angle_alpha   90.00
_cell.angle_beta   90.00
_cell.angle_gamma   90.00
#
_symmetry.space_group_name_H-M   'P 1'
#
loop_
_entity.id
_entity.type
_entity.pdbx_description
1 polymer ?
#
loop_
_entity_poly.entity_id
_entity_poly.type
_entity_poly.pdbx_seq_one_letter_code
_entity_poly.pdbx_strand_id
1 'polypeptide(L)'
;MSGAIFAPLEGLSALDAASGHPLVCPLCHGQYERPCLLDCFHDFCTGCLRGRATDGRLSCPLCQHQTLVKGPSGLPPVDRLLQFLVDSSGDGSEAVRCANCDLECSQQDAETTYFCNTCGQPLCARCREETHRARMFARHDIVALGQRSRDVIQKCTLHSEPYIMFSTDKKSLLCIRCFRDMQGESRAHCVDLESAYVQGCERLEQAVLAVKALQTATKEAIALLQSMVEEVRHSAAEEEAAIHALFGSMQDRMAERKALLLQTVQSQYEEKDKAFKEQLTHLASLLPTLQVHLVICSSFLSLASKAEFLDLGYELMERLQGIVTRPHRLRPAQSSKIASDHRAEFARCLEPLLLLGPRREVSTVGGANTLSGGSSPMVLKTPSCPSPVGKMSGSPVQKPSPHRFISTKVLLAEGEDTPFTEHCRHYEDSYRGLQVEVQNLKDQVQELHRDLTKHHSLIKAEIMGDILRRSLLLDTQIASEYASLEGRRAIFQEIWEDSYQRVATQQEIYEAQLRDLLQLRQENAYLTIVTKQITPYIRSIARVKERLEPRFQVPVDEHAEHGQNMYDETPGRTDPGCTTEKRDKASEPNGSS
;
A
#
# COMPACT_ATOMS: atom_id res chain seq x y z
N MET A 1 -29.14 -11.70 -35.00
CA MET A 1 -29.67 -13.07 -34.85
C MET A 1 -28.75 -13.98 -35.62
N SER A 2 -28.00 -14.95 -35.10
CA SER A 2 -27.63 -15.47 -33.78
C SER A 2 -26.42 -16.38 -34.10
N GLY A 3 -25.42 -16.64 -33.27
CA GLY A 3 -25.21 -16.37 -31.87
C GLY A 3 -23.72 -16.47 -31.53
N ALA A 4 -23.41 -15.98 -30.35
CA ALA A 4 -22.11 -16.09 -29.72
C ALA A 4 -21.69 -17.58 -29.62
N ILE A 5 -20.50 -17.89 -30.12
CA ILE A 5 -19.80 -19.16 -29.84
C ILE A 5 -18.37 -18.82 -29.43
N PHE A 6 -18.18 -17.87 -28.54
CA PHE A 6 -16.97 -17.78 -27.73
C PHE A 6 -17.39 -17.18 -26.39
N ALA A 7 -17.59 -18.05 -25.40
CA ALA A 7 -17.53 -17.60 -24.02
C ALA A 7 -16.08 -17.08 -23.81
N PRO A 8 -15.89 -15.84 -23.33
CA PRO A 8 -14.60 -15.42 -22.80
C PRO A 8 -14.19 -16.43 -21.72
N LEU A 9 -12.90 -16.72 -21.64
CA LEU A 9 -12.32 -17.61 -20.63
C LEU A 9 -12.38 -16.92 -19.24
N GLU A 10 -13.57 -16.60 -18.75
CA GLU A 10 -13.83 -16.13 -17.40
C GLU A 10 -14.06 -17.36 -16.52
N GLY A 11 -12.97 -17.88 -15.96
CA GLY A 11 -13.03 -18.99 -15.02
C GLY A 11 -11.73 -19.75 -14.92
N LEU A 12 -10.80 -19.26 -14.10
CA LEU A 12 -9.62 -20.01 -13.64
C LEU A 12 -9.97 -21.30 -12.86
N SER A 13 -11.27 -21.60 -12.69
CA SER A 13 -11.82 -22.80 -12.05
C SER A 13 -12.05 -23.97 -13.03
N ALA A 14 -11.78 -23.81 -14.33
CA ALA A 14 -12.08 -24.82 -15.36
C ALA A 14 -10.88 -25.66 -15.82
N LEU A 15 -9.76 -25.64 -15.09
CA LEU A 15 -8.55 -26.40 -15.48
C LEU A 15 -8.70 -27.93 -15.26
N ASP A 16 -9.64 -28.37 -14.42
CA ASP A 16 -9.92 -29.79 -14.21
C ASP A 16 -10.84 -30.41 -15.27
N ALA A 17 -11.51 -29.60 -16.11
CA ALA A 17 -12.49 -30.07 -17.10
C ALA A 17 -11.89 -30.41 -18.48
N ALA A 18 -10.60 -30.14 -18.71
CA ALA A 18 -9.95 -30.36 -20.01
C ALA A 18 -9.37 -31.78 -20.18
N SER A 19 -9.90 -32.79 -19.49
CA SER A 19 -9.54 -34.21 -19.68
C SER A 19 -10.31 -34.81 -20.86
N GLY A 20 -10.13 -34.22 -22.05
CA GLY A 20 -10.56 -34.82 -23.31
C GLY A 20 -9.73 -36.06 -23.64
N HIS A 21 -10.33 -37.05 -24.29
CA HIS A 21 -9.62 -38.23 -24.79
C HIS A 21 -8.46 -37.79 -25.73
N PRO A 22 -7.22 -38.29 -25.57
CA PRO A 22 -6.02 -37.75 -26.24
C PRO A 22 -6.06 -37.85 -27.78
N LEU A 23 -6.93 -38.71 -28.33
CA LEU A 23 -7.11 -38.91 -29.77
C LEU A 23 -8.38 -38.25 -30.34
N VAL A 24 -8.97 -37.31 -29.60
CA VAL A 24 -10.17 -36.57 -30.01
C VAL A 24 -9.82 -35.11 -30.28
N CYS A 25 -10.34 -34.58 -31.37
CA CYS A 25 -10.13 -33.18 -31.72
C CYS A 25 -10.94 -32.26 -30.81
N PRO A 26 -10.32 -31.23 -30.19
CA PRO A 26 -11.01 -30.33 -29.27
C PRO A 26 -12.04 -29.40 -29.94
N LEU A 27 -12.09 -29.34 -31.28
CA LEU A 27 -13.04 -28.48 -32.02
C LEU A 27 -14.29 -29.22 -32.49
N CYS A 28 -14.14 -30.42 -33.06
CA CYS A 28 -15.28 -31.22 -33.50
C CYS A 28 -15.71 -32.29 -32.48
N HIS A 29 -14.93 -32.49 -31.43
CA HIS A 29 -15.13 -33.53 -30.41
C HIS A 29 -15.24 -34.97 -30.96
N GLY A 30 -14.79 -35.19 -32.20
CA GLY A 30 -14.66 -36.50 -32.84
C GLY A 30 -13.20 -36.94 -32.97
N GLN A 31 -12.98 -38.18 -33.43
CA GLN A 31 -11.63 -38.68 -33.75
C GLN A 31 -10.95 -37.78 -34.80
N TYR A 32 -9.63 -37.64 -34.71
CA TYR A 32 -8.89 -36.79 -35.63
C TYR A 32 -8.99 -37.30 -37.08
N GLU A 33 -9.49 -36.45 -37.96
CA GLU A 33 -9.47 -36.68 -39.40
C GLU A 33 -8.38 -35.79 -40.02
N ARG A 34 -7.27 -36.42 -40.45
CA ARG A 34 -6.06 -35.72 -40.95
C ARG A 34 -5.62 -34.64 -39.96
N PRO A 35 -5.02 -35.00 -38.81
CA PRO A 35 -4.58 -34.04 -37.80
C PRO A 35 -3.46 -33.15 -38.35
N CYS A 36 -3.50 -31.87 -38.01
CA CYS A 36 -2.48 -30.88 -38.30
C CYS A 36 -1.91 -30.32 -37.01
N LEU A 37 -0.57 -30.32 -36.90
CA LEU A 37 0.15 -29.78 -35.75
C LEU A 37 0.47 -28.30 -35.96
N LEU A 38 0.14 -27.48 -34.96
CA LEU A 38 0.49 -26.06 -34.89
C LEU A 38 1.86 -25.83 -34.23
N ASP A 39 2.43 -24.63 -34.40
CA ASP A 39 3.72 -24.24 -33.79
C ASP A 39 3.67 -24.25 -32.24
N CYS A 40 2.46 -24.15 -31.67
CA CYS A 40 2.23 -24.27 -30.22
C CYS A 40 1.98 -25.71 -29.73
N PHE A 41 2.20 -26.71 -30.59
CA PHE A 41 2.00 -28.14 -30.29
C PHE A 41 0.55 -28.55 -29.97
N HIS A 42 -0.43 -27.79 -30.46
CA HIS A 42 -1.83 -28.21 -30.44
C HIS A 42 -2.24 -28.80 -31.78
N ASP A 43 -3.04 -29.86 -31.73
CA ASP A 43 -3.53 -30.58 -32.90
C ASP A 43 -5.01 -30.34 -33.18
N PHE A 44 -5.34 -30.26 -34.47
CA PHE A 44 -6.72 -30.10 -34.95
C PHE A 44 -6.91 -30.83 -36.28
N CYS A 45 -8.14 -31.27 -36.59
CA CYS A 45 -8.44 -31.81 -37.92
C CYS A 45 -8.22 -30.73 -39.00
N THR A 46 -7.70 -31.13 -40.17
CA THR A 46 -7.62 -30.23 -41.35
C THR A 46 -8.93 -29.51 -41.65
N GLY A 47 -10.06 -30.21 -41.56
CA GLY A 47 -11.40 -29.64 -41.76
C GLY A 47 -11.76 -28.58 -40.72
N CYS A 48 -11.31 -28.73 -39.47
CA CYS A 48 -11.57 -27.78 -38.38
C CYS A 48 -10.73 -26.50 -38.51
N LEU A 49 -9.55 -26.59 -39.13
CA LEU A 49 -8.66 -25.45 -39.38
C LEU A 49 -8.94 -24.72 -40.70
N ARG A 50 -9.67 -25.35 -41.63
CA ARG A 50 -9.96 -24.78 -42.95
C ARG A 50 -10.67 -23.42 -42.82
N GLY A 51 -10.16 -22.43 -43.56
CA GLY A 51 -10.73 -21.08 -43.60
C GLY A 51 -10.42 -20.19 -42.39
N ARG A 52 -9.59 -20.65 -41.45
CA ARG A 52 -9.16 -19.87 -40.27
C ARG A 52 -7.85 -19.12 -40.43
N ALA A 53 -7.16 -19.33 -41.56
CA ALA A 53 -5.92 -18.62 -41.86
C ALA A 53 -6.21 -17.24 -42.44
N THR A 54 -5.60 -16.20 -41.87
CA THR A 54 -5.64 -14.81 -42.34
C THR A 54 -4.22 -14.36 -42.63
N ASP A 55 -3.97 -13.81 -43.83
CA ASP A 55 -2.64 -13.31 -44.25
C ASP A 55 -1.49 -14.33 -44.06
N GLY A 56 -1.76 -15.62 -44.31
CA GLY A 56 -0.76 -16.69 -44.15
C GLY A 56 -0.44 -17.06 -42.70
N ARG A 57 -1.26 -16.61 -41.74
CA ARG A 57 -1.14 -16.91 -40.31
C ARG A 57 -2.40 -17.58 -39.79
N LEU A 58 -2.24 -18.55 -38.91
CA LEU A 58 -3.33 -19.25 -38.25
C LEU A 58 -3.17 -19.10 -36.74
N SER A 59 -4.17 -18.52 -36.07
CA SER A 59 -4.19 -18.40 -34.61
C SER A 59 -4.78 -19.65 -33.98
N CYS A 60 -4.04 -20.26 -33.05
CA CYS A 60 -4.49 -21.43 -32.31
C CYS A 60 -5.78 -21.14 -31.53
N PRO A 61 -6.87 -21.92 -31.70
CA PRO A 61 -8.11 -21.71 -30.95
C PRO A 61 -8.00 -21.91 -29.43
N LEU A 62 -6.97 -22.61 -28.95
CA LEU A 62 -6.80 -22.92 -27.52
C LEU A 62 -5.92 -21.90 -26.80
N CYS A 63 -4.76 -21.54 -27.37
CA CYS A 63 -3.79 -20.66 -26.72
C CYS A 63 -3.49 -19.38 -27.50
N GLN A 64 -4.18 -19.13 -28.62
CA GLN A 64 -4.04 -17.94 -29.48
C GLN A 64 -2.66 -17.76 -30.15
N HIS A 65 -1.73 -18.69 -29.95
CA HIS A 65 -0.43 -18.67 -30.59
C HIS A 65 -0.54 -18.72 -32.12
N GLN A 66 0.25 -17.90 -32.80
CA GLN A 66 0.22 -17.80 -34.27
C GLN A 66 1.16 -18.82 -34.91
N THR A 67 0.61 -19.62 -35.83
CA THR A 67 1.36 -20.56 -36.68
C THR A 67 1.47 -20.00 -38.08
N LEU A 68 2.68 -20.06 -38.67
CA LEU A 68 2.91 -19.64 -40.05
C LEU A 68 2.57 -20.77 -41.03
N VAL A 69 1.62 -20.54 -41.93
CA VAL A 69 1.20 -21.53 -42.94
C VAL A 69 1.76 -21.19 -44.32
N LYS A 70 2.52 -22.13 -44.90
CA LYS A 70 3.17 -21.98 -46.21
C LYS A 70 2.42 -22.80 -47.27
N GLY A 71 1.93 -22.13 -48.32
CA GLY A 71 1.30 -22.77 -49.48
C GLY A 71 -0.12 -22.27 -49.78
N PRO A 72 -0.67 -22.58 -50.97
CA PRO A 72 -1.97 -22.07 -51.42
C PRO A 72 -3.18 -22.60 -50.62
N SER A 73 -2.99 -23.67 -49.84
CA SER A 73 -4.02 -24.26 -48.98
C SER A 73 -4.20 -23.55 -47.63
N GLY A 74 -3.23 -22.73 -47.20
CA GLY A 74 -3.27 -22.04 -45.91
C GLY A 74 -3.37 -22.97 -44.69
N LEU A 75 -2.87 -24.21 -44.78
CA LEU A 75 -2.96 -25.23 -43.72
C LEU A 75 -1.57 -25.66 -43.21
N PRO A 76 -1.44 -25.99 -41.91
CA PRO A 76 -0.23 -26.56 -41.32
C PRO A 76 0.07 -27.97 -41.85
N PRO A 77 1.30 -28.48 -41.69
CA PRO A 77 1.63 -29.85 -42.05
C PRO A 77 0.80 -30.86 -41.25
N VAL A 78 0.48 -32.00 -41.88
CA VAL A 78 -0.21 -33.12 -41.23
C VAL A 78 0.71 -33.74 -40.19
N ASP A 79 0.21 -33.95 -38.98
CA ASP A 79 0.92 -34.72 -37.95
C ASP A 79 0.82 -36.22 -38.27
N ARG A 80 1.93 -36.75 -38.80
CA ARG A 80 2.04 -38.17 -39.14
C ARG A 80 2.06 -39.07 -37.90
N LEU A 81 2.56 -38.57 -36.76
CA LEU A 81 2.59 -39.34 -35.52
C LEU A 81 1.18 -39.50 -34.98
N LEU A 82 0.44 -38.40 -34.83
CA LEU A 82 -0.94 -38.45 -34.37
C LEU A 82 -1.85 -39.21 -35.34
N GLN A 83 -1.67 -39.04 -36.66
CA GLN A 83 -2.38 -39.86 -37.65
C GLN A 83 -2.11 -41.36 -37.45
N PHE A 84 -0.86 -41.77 -37.26
CA PHE A 84 -0.51 -43.16 -36.98
C PHE A 84 -1.17 -43.69 -35.69
N LEU A 85 -1.22 -42.88 -34.63
CA LEU A 85 -1.86 -43.25 -33.37
C LEU A 85 -3.38 -43.40 -33.53
N VAL A 86 -4.03 -42.50 -34.28
CA VAL A 86 -5.47 -42.57 -34.58
C VAL A 86 -5.78 -43.81 -35.42
N ASP A 87 -5.02 -44.03 -36.50
CA ASP A 87 -5.19 -45.20 -37.40
C ASP A 87 -4.92 -46.53 -36.68
N SER A 88 -4.05 -46.52 -35.66
CA SER A 88 -3.78 -47.70 -34.84
C SER A 88 -4.79 -47.91 -33.71
N SER A 89 -5.48 -46.84 -33.28
CA SER A 89 -6.57 -46.90 -32.29
C SER A 89 -7.91 -47.28 -32.89
N GLY A 90 -8.08 -47.07 -34.21
CA GLY A 90 -9.17 -47.64 -34.99
C GLY A 90 -8.97 -49.15 -35.06
N ASP A 91 -9.70 -49.88 -34.23
CA ASP A 91 -9.78 -51.33 -34.30
C ASP A 91 -10.07 -51.76 -35.75
N GLY A 92 -9.40 -52.81 -36.22
CA GLY A 92 -9.25 -53.17 -37.63
C GLY A 92 -10.54 -53.43 -38.39
N SER A 93 -11.33 -52.39 -38.68
CA SER A 93 -12.59 -52.42 -39.40
C SER A 93 -12.38 -52.44 -40.92
N GLU A 94 -11.42 -53.23 -41.40
CA GLU A 94 -11.55 -53.82 -42.73
C GLU A 94 -12.20 -55.19 -42.52
N ALA A 95 -13.34 -55.43 -43.18
CA ALA A 95 -13.96 -56.74 -43.16
C ALA A 95 -12.99 -57.80 -43.71
N VAL A 96 -12.35 -58.55 -42.82
CA VAL A 96 -11.34 -59.54 -43.20
C VAL A 96 -12.06 -60.76 -43.79
N ARG A 97 -11.86 -60.99 -45.08
CA ARG A 97 -12.38 -62.18 -45.79
C ARG A 97 -11.37 -63.32 -45.71
N CYS A 98 -11.85 -64.54 -45.51
CA CYS A 98 -10.99 -65.71 -45.55
C CYS A 98 -10.47 -65.95 -46.97
N ALA A 99 -9.14 -66.04 -47.15
CA ALA A 99 -8.52 -66.21 -48.47
C ALA A 99 -8.84 -67.54 -49.18
N ASN A 100 -9.44 -68.51 -48.48
CA ASN A 100 -9.70 -69.85 -49.01
C ASN A 100 -11.19 -70.13 -49.29
N CYS A 101 -12.10 -69.32 -48.73
CA CYS A 101 -13.54 -69.49 -48.95
C CYS A 101 -14.31 -68.17 -49.12
N ASP A 102 -13.60 -67.04 -49.17
CA ASP A 102 -14.11 -65.67 -49.32
C ASP A 102 -15.18 -65.24 -48.30
N LEU A 103 -15.37 -66.03 -47.23
CA LEU A 103 -16.34 -65.74 -46.18
C LEU A 103 -15.90 -64.51 -45.37
N GLU A 104 -16.81 -63.55 -45.26
CA GLU A 104 -16.63 -62.33 -44.48
C GLU A 104 -16.83 -62.64 -43.00
N CYS A 105 -15.79 -62.43 -42.20
CA CYS A 105 -15.86 -62.71 -40.77
C CYS A 105 -16.41 -61.48 -40.06
N SER A 106 -17.67 -61.55 -39.59
CA SER A 106 -18.32 -60.46 -38.86
C SER A 106 -17.64 -60.19 -37.51
N GLN A 107 -17.70 -58.94 -37.01
CA GLN A 107 -16.98 -58.47 -35.81
C GLN A 107 -17.16 -59.30 -34.53
N GLN A 108 -18.22 -60.12 -34.43
CA GLN A 108 -18.43 -61.02 -33.29
C GLN A 108 -17.54 -62.29 -33.33
N ASP A 109 -16.81 -62.49 -34.44
CA ASP A 109 -15.95 -63.65 -34.71
C ASP A 109 -14.46 -63.29 -34.77
N ALA A 110 -14.03 -62.16 -34.19
CA ALA A 110 -12.62 -61.78 -34.15
C ALA A 110 -11.73 -62.83 -33.44
N GLU A 111 -12.29 -63.57 -32.48
CA GLU A 111 -11.64 -64.71 -31.80
C GLU A 111 -11.54 -65.98 -32.69
N THR A 112 -12.26 -66.04 -33.81
CA THR A 112 -12.30 -67.21 -34.71
C THR A 112 -11.64 -66.96 -36.07
N THR A 113 -11.14 -65.74 -36.31
CA THR A 113 -10.26 -65.41 -37.44
C THR A 113 -8.79 -65.69 -37.12
N TYR A 114 -8.14 -66.42 -38.02
CA TYR A 114 -6.74 -66.79 -37.95
C TYR A 114 -5.94 -66.14 -39.08
N PHE A 115 -4.64 -65.96 -38.88
CA PHE A 115 -3.72 -65.49 -39.89
C PHE A 115 -2.57 -66.46 -40.03
N CYS A 116 -2.32 -66.94 -41.24
CA CYS A 116 -1.18 -67.78 -41.53
C CYS A 116 0.03 -66.90 -41.87
N ASN A 117 0.98 -66.76 -40.95
CA ASN A 117 2.20 -65.97 -41.14
C ASN A 117 3.05 -66.53 -42.31
N THR A 118 2.99 -67.84 -42.53
CA THR A 118 3.73 -68.50 -43.62
C THR A 118 3.13 -68.23 -45.00
N CYS A 119 1.81 -68.09 -45.12
CA CYS A 119 1.11 -67.77 -46.37
C CYS A 119 0.84 -66.28 -46.55
N GLY A 120 0.91 -65.48 -45.48
CA GLY A 120 0.53 -64.08 -45.46
C GLY A 120 -0.96 -63.83 -45.70
N GLN A 121 -1.83 -64.77 -45.32
CA GLN A 121 -3.26 -64.75 -45.66
C GLN A 121 -4.17 -65.00 -44.45
N PRO A 122 -5.32 -64.31 -44.34
CA PRO A 122 -6.33 -64.56 -43.32
C PRO A 122 -7.17 -65.82 -43.61
N LEU A 123 -7.55 -66.53 -42.56
CA LEU A 123 -8.27 -67.80 -42.57
C LEU A 123 -9.41 -67.75 -41.57
N CYS A 124 -10.58 -68.31 -41.91
CA CYS A 124 -11.61 -68.60 -40.92
C CYS A 124 -11.25 -69.88 -40.13
N ALA A 125 -11.88 -70.08 -38.97
CA ALA A 125 -11.69 -71.27 -38.15
C ALA A 125 -11.85 -72.60 -38.92
N ARG A 126 -12.83 -72.66 -39.83
CA ARG A 126 -13.06 -73.84 -40.66
C ARG A 126 -11.87 -74.13 -41.58
N CYS A 127 -11.38 -73.10 -42.28
CA CYS A 127 -10.23 -73.27 -43.17
C CYS A 127 -8.94 -73.57 -42.42
N ARG A 128 -8.75 -73.04 -41.20
CA ARG A 128 -7.64 -73.45 -40.33
C ARG A 128 -7.68 -74.97 -40.07
N GLU A 129 -8.83 -75.49 -39.64
CA GLU A 129 -8.96 -76.87 -39.20
C GLU A 129 -9.03 -77.89 -40.36
N GLU A 130 -9.66 -77.53 -41.47
CA GLU A 130 -9.86 -78.45 -42.60
C GLU A 130 -8.70 -78.41 -43.60
N THR A 131 -8.18 -77.22 -43.91
CA THR A 131 -7.14 -77.08 -44.94
C THR A 131 -5.74 -76.99 -44.36
N HIS A 132 -5.55 -76.21 -43.29
CA HIS A 132 -4.22 -75.99 -42.73
C HIS A 132 -3.79 -77.02 -41.66
N ARG A 133 -4.70 -77.92 -41.25
CA ARG A 133 -4.37 -79.11 -40.44
C ARG A 133 -3.77 -80.25 -41.28
N ALA A 134 -3.91 -80.20 -42.61
CA ALA A 134 -3.33 -81.21 -43.48
C ALA A 134 -1.81 -81.28 -43.28
N ARG A 135 -1.25 -82.49 -43.29
CA ARG A 135 0.16 -82.76 -42.96
C ARG A 135 1.17 -81.93 -43.77
N MET A 136 0.78 -81.53 -44.99
CA MET A 136 1.56 -80.67 -45.89
C MET A 136 1.72 -79.22 -45.39
N PHE A 137 0.84 -78.73 -44.50
CA PHE A 137 0.89 -77.39 -43.92
C PHE A 137 1.22 -77.40 -42.42
N ALA A 138 1.64 -78.54 -41.87
CA ALA A 138 1.96 -78.70 -40.44
C ALA A 138 3.12 -77.80 -39.95
N ARG A 139 3.86 -77.18 -40.87
CA ARG A 139 4.93 -76.20 -40.60
C ARG A 139 4.49 -74.75 -40.73
N HIS A 140 3.23 -74.48 -41.09
CA HIS A 140 2.72 -73.14 -41.20
C HIS A 140 2.46 -72.57 -39.80
N ASP A 141 2.93 -71.36 -39.58
CA ASP A 141 2.68 -70.62 -38.35
C ASP A 141 1.35 -69.88 -38.46
N ILE A 142 0.39 -70.23 -37.61
CA ILE A 142 -1.00 -69.74 -37.65
C ILE A 142 -1.35 -69.16 -36.29
N VAL A 143 -1.57 -67.85 -36.26
CA VAL A 143 -1.92 -67.08 -35.06
C VAL A 143 -3.34 -66.56 -35.15
N ALA A 144 -3.95 -66.20 -34.02
CA ALA A 144 -5.21 -65.44 -34.05
C ALA A 144 -4.96 -64.09 -34.75
N LEU A 145 -5.92 -63.59 -35.53
CA LEU A 145 -5.76 -62.37 -36.32
C LEU A 145 -5.38 -61.15 -35.44
N GLY A 146 -5.90 -61.07 -34.21
CA GLY A 146 -5.55 -60.06 -33.21
C GLY A 146 -4.15 -60.22 -32.59
N GLN A 147 -3.54 -61.40 -32.69
CA GLN A 147 -2.17 -61.71 -32.26
C GLN A 147 -1.16 -61.68 -33.41
N ARG A 148 -1.52 -61.14 -34.58
CA ARG A 148 -0.54 -60.88 -35.63
C ARG A 148 0.60 -60.06 -35.03
N SER A 149 1.82 -60.58 -35.04
CA SER A 149 2.95 -59.69 -34.87
C SER A 149 2.91 -58.77 -36.10
N ARG A 150 2.80 -57.47 -35.89
CA ARG A 150 3.00 -56.49 -36.98
C ARG A 150 4.50 -56.42 -37.33
N ASP A 151 5.22 -57.54 -37.31
CA ASP A 151 6.58 -57.68 -37.82
C ASP A 151 6.53 -57.75 -39.34
N VAL A 152 5.82 -56.79 -39.95
CA VAL A 152 6.10 -56.45 -41.34
C VAL A 152 7.46 -55.77 -41.29
N ILE A 153 8.52 -56.57 -41.42
CA ILE A 153 9.88 -56.06 -41.56
C ILE A 153 9.81 -55.07 -42.72
N GLN A 154 9.86 -53.78 -42.38
CA GLN A 154 9.67 -52.72 -43.34
C GLN A 154 10.76 -52.85 -44.40
N LYS A 155 10.34 -52.93 -45.65
CA LYS A 155 11.25 -53.09 -46.78
C LYS A 155 11.59 -51.72 -47.34
N CYS A 156 12.83 -51.56 -47.73
CA CYS A 156 13.32 -50.39 -48.44
C CYS A 156 12.47 -50.14 -49.68
N THR A 157 11.93 -48.94 -49.82
CA THR A 157 11.10 -48.56 -50.97
C THR A 157 11.87 -48.57 -52.29
N LEU A 158 13.19 -48.41 -52.24
CA LEU A 158 14.07 -48.42 -53.41
C LEU A 158 14.57 -49.82 -53.79
N HIS A 159 14.85 -50.66 -52.78
CA HIS A 159 15.55 -51.94 -52.99
C HIS A 159 14.73 -53.18 -52.62
N SER A 160 13.56 -52.99 -52.01
CA SER A 160 12.68 -54.05 -51.49
C SER A 160 13.35 -55.03 -50.52
N GLU A 161 14.46 -54.62 -49.90
CA GLU A 161 15.21 -55.35 -48.88
C GLU A 161 14.85 -54.86 -47.48
N PRO A 162 14.92 -55.72 -46.44
CA PRO A 162 14.60 -55.33 -45.08
C PRO A 162 15.52 -54.21 -44.60
N TYR A 163 14.95 -53.23 -43.87
CA TYR A 163 15.75 -52.26 -43.13
C TYR A 163 16.46 -52.96 -41.97
N ILE A 164 17.78 -52.76 -41.88
CA ILE A 164 18.64 -53.40 -40.88
C ILE A 164 19.52 -52.41 -40.12
N MET A 165 19.67 -51.19 -40.64
CA MET A 165 20.47 -50.12 -40.05
C MET A 165 19.66 -48.83 -39.96
N PHE A 166 20.05 -47.93 -39.07
CA PHE A 166 19.50 -46.59 -38.94
C PHE A 166 20.61 -45.55 -38.97
N SER A 167 20.44 -44.51 -39.77
CA SER A 167 21.36 -43.37 -39.82
C SER A 167 20.86 -42.29 -38.85
N THR A 168 21.66 -42.01 -37.83
CA THR A 168 21.31 -41.06 -36.76
C THR A 168 21.37 -39.61 -37.20
N ASP A 169 22.22 -39.29 -38.18
CA ASP A 169 22.37 -37.97 -38.80
C ASP A 169 21.20 -37.62 -39.73
N LYS A 170 20.82 -38.54 -40.63
CA LYS A 170 19.73 -38.32 -41.61
C LYS A 170 18.36 -38.75 -41.09
N LYS A 171 18.30 -39.41 -39.93
CA LYS A 171 17.08 -39.94 -39.30
C LYS A 171 16.28 -40.84 -40.24
N SER A 172 16.97 -41.75 -40.91
CA SER A 172 16.38 -42.61 -41.95
C SER A 172 16.79 -44.08 -41.77
N LEU A 173 15.85 -44.99 -42.04
CA LEU A 173 16.10 -46.43 -42.10
C LEU A 173 16.88 -46.80 -43.36
N LEU A 174 17.82 -47.74 -43.25
CA LEU A 174 18.70 -48.19 -44.33
C LEU A 174 18.68 -49.71 -44.47
N CYS A 175 18.52 -50.21 -45.70
CA CYS A 175 18.84 -51.60 -46.03
C CYS A 175 20.33 -51.74 -46.32
N ILE A 176 20.81 -52.98 -46.51
CA ILE A 176 22.23 -53.26 -46.76
C ILE A 176 22.78 -52.53 -48.00
N ARG A 177 21.97 -52.39 -49.08
CA ARG A 177 22.36 -51.63 -50.28
C ARG A 177 22.45 -50.13 -50.02
N CYS A 178 21.44 -49.54 -49.40
CA CYS A 178 21.45 -48.12 -49.02
C CYS A 178 22.68 -47.76 -48.16
N PHE A 179 23.07 -48.65 -47.25
CA PHE A 179 24.26 -48.45 -46.43
C PHE A 179 25.54 -48.49 -47.27
N ARG A 180 25.68 -49.48 -48.17
CA ARG A 180 26.85 -49.63 -49.04
C ARG A 180 27.02 -48.46 -50.02
N ASP A 181 25.93 -47.93 -50.53
CA ASP A 181 25.95 -46.83 -51.50
C ASP A 181 26.18 -45.46 -50.84
N MET A 182 26.25 -45.42 -49.49
CA MET A 182 26.47 -44.20 -48.73
C MET A 182 27.95 -43.84 -48.59
N GLN A 183 28.26 -42.53 -48.66
CA GLN A 183 29.61 -41.98 -48.51
C GLN A 183 30.24 -42.33 -47.15
N GLY A 184 31.57 -42.46 -47.12
CA GLY A 184 32.35 -42.98 -45.98
C GLY A 184 32.09 -42.27 -44.65
N GLU A 185 32.00 -40.95 -44.64
CA GLU A 185 31.81 -40.15 -43.41
C GLU A 185 30.43 -40.38 -42.77
N SER A 186 29.35 -40.45 -43.56
CA SER A 186 28.00 -40.72 -43.05
C SER A 186 27.85 -42.14 -42.47
N ARG A 187 28.73 -43.08 -42.83
CA ARG A 187 28.68 -44.46 -42.30
C ARG A 187 29.04 -44.53 -40.82
N ALA A 188 29.81 -43.56 -40.31
CA ALA A 188 30.15 -43.48 -38.88
C ALA A 188 28.91 -43.20 -37.99
N HIS A 189 27.84 -42.65 -38.56
CA HIS A 189 26.59 -42.33 -37.87
C HIS A 189 25.51 -43.41 -38.03
N CYS A 190 25.87 -44.57 -38.60
CA CYS A 190 24.98 -45.71 -38.74
C CYS A 190 25.11 -46.67 -37.57
N VAL A 191 23.98 -47.00 -36.98
CA VAL A 191 23.83 -48.03 -35.95
C VAL A 191 22.92 -49.13 -36.48
N ASP A 192 23.05 -50.34 -35.97
CA ASP A 192 22.08 -51.40 -36.27
C ASP A 192 20.70 -51.02 -35.72
N LEU A 193 19.65 -51.58 -36.32
CA LEU A 193 18.28 -51.20 -36.00
C LEU A 193 17.91 -51.40 -34.52
N GLU A 194 18.42 -52.46 -33.89
CA GLU A 194 18.12 -52.78 -32.49
C GLU A 194 18.81 -51.79 -31.54
N SER A 195 20.11 -51.52 -31.74
CA SER A 195 20.82 -50.50 -30.97
C SER A 195 20.19 -49.11 -31.15
N ALA A 196 19.75 -48.77 -32.37
CA ALA A 196 19.06 -47.52 -32.64
C ALA A 196 17.74 -47.41 -31.88
N TYR A 197 17.00 -48.51 -31.81
CA TYR A 197 15.74 -48.61 -31.07
C TYR A 197 15.97 -48.39 -29.58
N VAL A 198 16.94 -49.09 -28.97
CA VAL A 198 17.26 -48.94 -27.54
C VAL A 198 17.69 -47.50 -27.21
N GLN A 199 18.61 -46.92 -27.99
CA GLN A 199 19.02 -45.52 -27.82
C GLN A 199 17.85 -44.53 -28.02
N GLY A 200 16.94 -44.85 -28.95
CA GLY A 200 15.72 -44.09 -29.18
C GLY A 200 14.77 -44.14 -27.99
N CYS A 201 14.59 -45.31 -27.38
CA CYS A 201 13.77 -45.51 -26.19
C CYS A 201 14.32 -44.71 -25.01
N GLU A 202 15.63 -44.80 -24.71
CA GLU A 202 16.26 -44.05 -23.62
C GLU A 202 16.08 -42.53 -23.80
N ARG A 203 16.27 -42.03 -25.02
CA ARG A 203 16.06 -40.61 -25.34
C ARG A 203 14.60 -40.18 -25.20
N LEU A 204 13.66 -41.03 -25.61
CA LEU A 204 12.23 -40.76 -25.46
C LEU A 204 11.84 -40.75 -23.98
N GLU A 205 12.34 -41.69 -23.19
CA GLU A 205 12.13 -41.73 -21.74
C GLU A 205 12.65 -40.45 -21.06
N GLN A 206 13.85 -39.98 -21.43
CA GLN A 206 14.37 -38.70 -20.95
C GLN A 206 13.47 -37.51 -21.32
N ALA A 207 12.98 -37.46 -22.56
CA ALA A 207 12.05 -36.41 -23.00
C ALA A 207 10.72 -36.48 -22.23
N VAL A 208 10.19 -37.67 -21.98
CA VAL A 208 8.97 -37.88 -21.19
C VAL A 208 9.16 -37.42 -19.74
N LEU A 209 10.31 -37.71 -19.13
CA LEU A 209 10.63 -37.22 -17.78
C LEU A 209 10.69 -35.68 -17.74
N ALA A 210 11.30 -35.05 -18.74
CA ALA A 210 11.34 -33.59 -18.84
C ALA A 210 9.93 -32.98 -18.96
N VAL A 211 9.06 -33.57 -19.79
CA VAL A 211 7.66 -33.12 -19.93
C VAL A 211 6.86 -33.34 -18.63
N LYS A 212 7.06 -34.45 -17.93
CA LYS A 212 6.43 -34.70 -16.62
C LYS A 212 6.86 -33.66 -15.58
N ALA A 213 8.14 -33.31 -15.53
CA ALA A 213 8.65 -32.27 -14.64
C ALA A 213 8.08 -30.88 -14.99
N LEU A 214 7.97 -30.57 -16.29
CA LEU A 214 7.31 -29.34 -16.72
C LEU A 214 5.82 -29.33 -16.35
N GLN A 215 5.12 -30.45 -16.48
CA GLN A 215 3.71 -30.58 -16.09
C GLN A 215 3.53 -30.34 -14.58
N THR A 216 4.36 -30.92 -13.72
CA THR A 216 4.27 -30.70 -12.27
C THR A 216 4.57 -29.24 -11.91
N ALA A 217 5.64 -28.67 -12.47
CA ALA A 217 5.98 -27.26 -12.25
C ALA A 217 4.87 -26.31 -12.71
N THR A 218 4.23 -26.61 -13.85
CA THR A 218 3.10 -25.81 -14.36
C THR A 218 1.89 -25.88 -13.43
N LYS A 219 1.56 -27.07 -12.91
CA LYS A 219 0.46 -27.24 -11.93
C LYS A 219 0.73 -26.48 -10.63
N GLU A 220 1.95 -26.54 -10.12
CA GLU A 220 2.38 -25.80 -8.93
C GLU A 220 2.32 -24.29 -9.16
N ALA A 221 2.78 -23.81 -10.33
CA ALA A 221 2.71 -22.41 -10.70
C ALA A 221 1.26 -21.90 -10.81
N ILE A 222 0.35 -22.70 -11.38
CA ILE A 222 -1.09 -22.39 -11.43
C ILE A 222 -1.65 -22.26 -10.01
N ALA A 223 -1.38 -23.23 -9.14
CA ALA A 223 -1.87 -23.21 -7.76
C ALA A 223 -1.33 -22.00 -6.97
N LEU A 224 -0.05 -21.67 -7.15
CA LEU A 224 0.56 -20.48 -6.55
C LEU A 224 -0.11 -19.20 -7.04
N LEU A 225 -0.28 -19.04 -8.36
CA LEU A 225 -0.92 -17.86 -8.93
C LEU A 225 -2.38 -17.73 -8.48
N GLN A 226 -3.12 -18.84 -8.34
CA GLN A 226 -4.47 -18.84 -7.78
C GLN A 226 -4.47 -18.36 -6.32
N SER A 227 -3.53 -18.82 -5.49
CA SER A 227 -3.38 -18.35 -4.10
C SER A 227 -3.09 -16.85 -4.04
N MET A 228 -2.15 -16.37 -4.87
CA MET A 228 -1.80 -14.95 -4.93
C MET A 228 -2.98 -14.07 -5.36
N VAL A 229 -3.81 -14.54 -6.30
CA VAL A 229 -5.04 -13.83 -6.70
C VAL A 229 -6.02 -13.71 -5.53
N GLU A 230 -6.19 -14.77 -4.73
CA GLU A 230 -7.04 -14.71 -3.54
C GLU A 230 -6.45 -13.81 -2.44
N GLU A 231 -5.14 -13.83 -2.23
CA GLU A 231 -4.47 -12.93 -1.28
C GLU A 231 -4.66 -11.45 -1.67
N VAL A 232 -4.50 -11.12 -2.95
CA VAL A 232 -4.75 -9.75 -3.45
C VAL A 232 -6.21 -9.35 -3.25
N ARG A 233 -7.16 -10.27 -3.48
CA ARG A 233 -8.59 -10.02 -3.22
C ARG A 233 -8.86 -9.77 -1.75
N HIS A 234 -8.27 -10.56 -0.86
CA HIS A 234 -8.44 -10.42 0.57
C HIS A 234 -7.85 -9.10 1.07
N SER A 235 -6.61 -8.79 0.68
CA SER A 235 -5.94 -7.53 1.03
C SER A 235 -6.73 -6.31 0.57
N ALA A 236 -7.28 -6.34 -0.65
CA ALA A 236 -8.14 -5.26 -1.14
C ALA A 236 -9.41 -5.08 -0.30
N ALA A 237 -10.06 -6.17 0.10
CA ALA A 237 -11.24 -6.13 0.95
C ALA A 237 -10.94 -5.64 2.38
N GLU A 238 -9.79 -6.03 2.95
CA GLU A 238 -9.32 -5.55 4.25
C GLU A 238 -9.06 -4.03 4.23
N GLU A 239 -8.38 -3.53 3.21
CA GLU A 239 -8.13 -2.10 3.03
C GLU A 239 -9.44 -1.32 2.81
N GLU A 240 -10.37 -1.84 1.99
CA GLU A 240 -11.69 -1.23 1.81
C GLU A 240 -12.46 -1.14 3.15
N ALA A 241 -12.44 -2.21 3.95
CA ALA A 241 -13.04 -2.23 5.27
C ALA A 241 -12.37 -1.24 6.24
N ALA A 242 -11.04 -1.13 6.22
CA ALA A 242 -10.28 -0.20 7.04
C ALA A 242 -10.61 1.27 6.70
N ILE A 243 -10.73 1.59 5.40
CA ILE A 243 -11.16 2.92 4.93
C ILE A 243 -12.56 3.24 5.44
N HIS A 244 -13.51 2.31 5.30
CA HIS A 244 -14.87 2.49 5.80
C HIS A 244 -14.93 2.69 7.31
N ALA A 245 -14.17 1.89 8.07
CA ALA A 245 -14.11 1.98 9.53
C ALA A 245 -13.54 3.35 9.99
N LEU A 246 -12.45 3.81 9.37
CA LEU A 246 -11.84 5.10 9.70
C LEU A 246 -12.80 6.27 9.40
N PHE A 247 -13.44 6.23 8.23
CA PHE A 247 -14.39 7.27 7.85
C PHE A 247 -15.61 7.29 8.76
N GLY A 248 -16.18 6.12 9.10
CA GLY A 248 -17.27 6.00 10.07
C GLY A 248 -16.90 6.60 11.44
N SER A 249 -15.71 6.27 11.95
CA SER A 249 -15.20 6.83 13.21
C SER A 249 -15.07 8.36 13.19
N MET A 250 -14.62 8.95 12.06
CA MET A 250 -14.59 10.41 11.89
C MET A 250 -15.97 11.03 11.94
N GLN A 251 -16.96 10.41 11.29
CA GLN A 251 -18.34 10.90 11.29
C GLN A 251 -18.94 10.84 12.70
N ASP A 252 -18.78 9.73 13.41
CA ASP A 252 -19.34 9.55 14.75
C ASP A 252 -18.77 10.57 15.74
N ARG A 253 -17.44 10.76 15.76
CA ARG A 253 -16.81 11.75 16.63
C ARG A 253 -17.21 13.18 16.29
N MET A 254 -17.34 13.51 15.00
CA MET A 254 -17.86 14.81 14.59
C MET A 254 -19.32 15.01 15.00
N ALA A 255 -20.17 13.98 14.89
CA ALA A 255 -21.57 14.03 15.29
C ALA A 255 -21.71 14.24 16.81
N GLU A 256 -20.94 13.49 17.61
CA GLU A 256 -20.89 13.65 19.07
C GLU A 256 -20.44 15.07 19.45
N ARG A 257 -19.34 15.55 18.84
CA ARG A 257 -18.82 16.88 19.13
C ARG A 257 -19.81 17.99 18.76
N LYS A 258 -20.51 17.84 17.63
CA LYS A 258 -21.58 18.76 17.22
C LYS A 258 -22.68 18.82 18.27
N ALA A 259 -23.14 17.66 18.77
CA ALA A 259 -24.19 17.61 19.80
C ALA A 259 -23.77 18.35 21.07
N LEU A 260 -22.54 18.14 21.55
CA LEU A 260 -22.01 18.79 22.75
C LEU A 260 -21.90 20.32 22.58
N LEU A 261 -21.42 20.79 21.41
CA LEU A 261 -21.30 22.22 21.12
C LEU A 261 -22.67 22.92 21.08
N LEU A 262 -23.67 22.26 20.47
CA LEU A 262 -25.05 22.78 20.45
C LEU A 262 -25.66 22.82 21.85
N GLN A 263 -25.43 21.79 22.67
CA GLN A 263 -25.87 21.77 24.07
C GLN A 263 -25.22 22.92 24.88
N THR A 264 -23.94 23.20 24.65
CA THR A 264 -23.23 24.31 25.30
C THR A 264 -23.83 25.67 24.92
N VAL A 265 -24.15 25.87 23.64
CA VAL A 265 -24.82 27.08 23.15
C VAL A 265 -26.20 27.24 23.78
N GLN A 266 -26.97 26.14 23.85
CA GLN A 266 -28.31 26.12 24.44
C GLN A 266 -28.28 26.47 25.93
N SER A 267 -27.34 25.88 26.69
CA SER A 267 -27.17 26.19 28.11
C SER A 267 -26.83 27.66 28.36
N GLN A 268 -25.89 28.22 27.57
CA GLN A 268 -25.58 29.66 27.66
C GLN A 268 -26.78 30.55 27.33
N TYR A 269 -27.60 30.15 26.36
CA TYR A 269 -28.83 30.86 26.03
C TYR A 269 -29.80 30.85 27.20
N GLU A 270 -30.11 29.67 27.76
CA GLU A 270 -31.06 29.50 28.85
C GLU A 270 -30.63 30.25 30.12
N GLU A 271 -29.34 30.18 30.48
CA GLU A 271 -28.79 30.88 31.65
C GLU A 271 -28.92 32.41 31.50
N LYS A 272 -28.51 32.95 30.34
CA LYS A 272 -28.57 34.40 30.06
C LYS A 272 -30.00 34.89 29.93
N ASP A 273 -30.85 34.17 29.22
CA ASP A 273 -32.27 34.52 29.04
C ASP A 273 -32.98 34.57 30.39
N LYS A 274 -32.75 33.56 31.26
CA LYS A 274 -33.27 33.56 32.63
C LYS A 274 -32.76 34.77 33.43
N ALA A 275 -31.46 35.04 33.40
CA ALA A 275 -30.88 36.17 34.13
C ALA A 275 -31.45 37.53 33.66
N PHE A 276 -31.61 37.73 32.35
CA PHE A 276 -32.21 38.96 31.81
C PHE A 276 -33.71 39.07 32.14
N LYS A 277 -34.46 37.97 32.09
CA LYS A 277 -35.87 37.96 32.50
C LYS A 277 -36.03 38.30 33.97
N GLU A 278 -35.18 37.77 34.86
CA GLU A 278 -35.18 38.11 36.28
C GLU A 278 -34.81 39.59 36.54
N GLN A 279 -33.84 40.14 35.80
CA GLN A 279 -33.55 41.57 35.88
C GLN A 279 -34.73 42.43 35.37
N LEU A 280 -35.37 42.02 34.27
CA LEU A 280 -36.53 42.72 33.71
C LEU A 280 -37.72 42.72 34.69
N THR A 281 -38.04 41.59 35.31
CA THR A 281 -39.14 41.52 36.29
C THR A 281 -38.86 42.39 37.51
N HIS A 282 -37.61 42.42 37.99
CA HIS A 282 -37.22 43.32 39.07
C HIS A 282 -37.41 44.80 38.69
N LEU A 283 -36.90 45.23 37.54
CA LEU A 283 -37.04 46.62 37.07
C LEU A 283 -38.51 46.99 36.79
N ALA A 284 -39.28 46.06 36.22
CA ALA A 284 -40.72 46.24 35.99
C ALA A 284 -41.51 46.40 37.29
N SER A 285 -41.06 45.81 38.41
CA SER A 285 -41.68 46.00 39.73
C SER A 285 -41.24 47.31 40.43
N LEU A 286 -40.02 47.76 40.17
CA LEU A 286 -39.48 49.00 40.72
C LEU A 286 -40.14 50.24 40.09
N LEU A 287 -40.41 50.21 38.79
CA LEU A 287 -40.93 51.36 38.05
C LEU A 287 -42.28 51.88 38.59
N PRO A 288 -43.32 51.04 38.83
CA PRO A 288 -44.56 51.49 39.46
C PRO A 288 -44.36 52.03 40.87
N THR A 289 -43.44 51.43 41.64
CA THR A 289 -43.10 51.91 42.99
C THR A 289 -42.57 53.35 42.92
N LEU A 290 -41.65 53.63 41.99
CA LEU A 290 -41.14 54.99 41.76
C LEU A 290 -42.26 55.94 41.32
N GLN A 291 -43.11 55.52 40.37
CA GLN A 291 -44.22 56.33 39.86
C GLN A 291 -45.20 56.72 40.97
N VAL A 292 -45.61 55.77 41.81
CA VAL A 292 -46.52 56.03 42.94
C VAL A 292 -45.91 57.01 43.93
N HIS A 293 -44.64 56.85 44.29
CA HIS A 293 -43.99 57.78 45.22
C HIS A 293 -43.83 59.19 44.63
N LEU A 294 -43.57 59.32 43.33
CA LEU A 294 -43.54 60.63 42.67
C LEU A 294 -44.91 61.32 42.70
N VAL A 295 -46.01 60.59 42.49
CA VAL A 295 -47.38 61.13 42.59
C VAL A 295 -47.76 61.50 44.02
N ILE A 296 -47.34 60.71 45.01
CA ILE A 296 -47.52 61.05 46.43
C ILE A 296 -46.80 62.37 46.75
N CYS A 297 -45.57 62.54 46.27
CA CYS A 297 -44.80 63.76 46.48
C CYS A 297 -45.48 64.99 45.87
N SER A 298 -45.94 64.90 44.62
CA SER A 298 -46.62 66.03 43.97
C SER A 298 -47.92 66.39 44.66
N SER A 299 -48.71 65.39 45.05
CA SER A 299 -49.98 65.58 45.77
C SER A 299 -49.75 66.21 47.13
N PHE A 300 -48.79 65.69 47.91
CA PHE A 300 -48.43 66.21 49.23
C PHE A 300 -47.96 67.67 49.17
N LEU A 301 -47.11 68.01 48.19
CA LEU A 301 -46.64 69.39 48.01
C LEU A 301 -47.76 70.36 47.60
N SER A 302 -48.81 69.88 46.94
CA SER A 302 -49.94 70.72 46.50
C SER A 302 -51.03 70.91 47.56
N LEU A 303 -51.21 69.92 48.45
CA LEU A 303 -52.34 69.87 49.39
C LEU A 303 -51.94 70.17 50.84
N ALA A 304 -50.69 69.90 51.24
CA ALA A 304 -50.29 70.02 52.63
C ALA A 304 -50.21 71.48 53.08
N SER A 305 -50.86 71.78 54.20
CA SER A 305 -50.64 73.04 54.93
C SER A 305 -49.23 73.08 55.55
N LYS A 306 -48.77 74.26 55.98
CA LYS A 306 -47.44 74.40 56.61
C LYS A 306 -47.27 73.51 57.85
N ALA A 307 -48.35 73.26 58.60
CA ALA A 307 -48.32 72.42 59.79
C ALA A 307 -48.22 70.92 59.40
N GLU A 308 -49.06 70.45 58.47
CA GLU A 308 -49.02 69.06 57.98
C GLU A 308 -47.71 68.72 57.27
N PHE A 309 -47.12 69.71 56.58
CA PHE A 309 -45.81 69.54 55.97
C PHE A 309 -44.71 69.30 57.01
N LEU A 310 -44.69 70.06 58.11
CA LEU A 310 -43.68 69.90 59.15
C LEU A 310 -43.86 68.60 59.95
N ASP A 311 -45.11 68.12 60.09
CA ASP A 311 -45.44 66.86 60.77
C ASP A 311 -45.06 65.63 59.92
N LEU A 312 -45.46 65.59 58.64
CA LEU A 312 -45.36 64.40 57.79
C LEU A 312 -44.26 64.47 56.71
N GLY A 313 -43.74 65.65 56.40
CA GLY A 313 -42.80 65.85 55.30
C GLY A 313 -41.46 65.14 55.50
N TYR A 314 -40.96 65.09 56.74
CA TYR A 314 -39.72 64.38 57.07
C TYR A 314 -39.87 62.86 56.94
N GLU A 315 -41.04 62.29 57.25
CA GLU A 315 -41.32 60.87 57.02
C GLU A 315 -41.32 60.54 55.52
N LEU A 316 -41.92 61.41 54.70
CA LEU A 316 -41.88 61.26 53.23
C LEU A 316 -40.45 61.34 52.70
N MET A 317 -39.63 62.28 53.19
CA MET A 317 -38.23 62.40 52.79
C MET A 317 -37.42 61.16 53.18
N GLU A 318 -37.62 60.62 54.39
CA GLU A 318 -36.95 59.38 54.82
C GLU A 318 -37.36 58.20 53.93
N ARG A 319 -38.65 58.10 53.58
CA ARG A 319 -39.15 57.07 52.67
C ARG A 319 -38.52 57.16 51.28
N LEU A 320 -38.42 58.36 50.71
CA LEU A 320 -37.74 58.57 49.43
C LEU A 320 -36.25 58.24 49.51
N GLN A 321 -35.60 58.67 50.59
CA GLN A 321 -34.19 58.37 50.84
C GLN A 321 -33.97 56.86 50.93
N GLY A 322 -34.87 56.12 51.58
CA GLY A 322 -34.86 54.66 51.64
C GLY A 322 -35.00 53.98 50.28
N ILE A 323 -35.79 54.55 49.37
CA ILE A 323 -35.93 54.04 48.00
C ILE A 323 -34.65 54.28 47.19
N VAL A 324 -34.05 55.47 47.32
CA VAL A 324 -32.84 55.85 46.56
C VAL A 324 -31.59 55.14 47.07
N THR A 325 -31.48 54.92 48.38
CA THR A 325 -30.31 54.27 49.00
C THR A 325 -30.28 52.75 48.82
N ARG A 326 -31.40 52.13 48.45
CA ARG A 326 -31.44 50.70 48.12
C ARG A 326 -30.65 50.41 46.82
N PRO A 327 -29.87 49.33 46.77
CA PRO A 327 -29.10 48.98 45.59
C PRO A 327 -30.01 48.46 44.47
N HIS A 328 -30.13 49.23 43.39
CA HIS A 328 -30.88 48.84 42.18
C HIS A 328 -29.92 48.43 41.06
N ARG A 329 -30.10 47.23 40.50
CA ARG A 329 -29.31 46.78 39.33
C ARG A 329 -29.90 47.32 38.03
N LEU A 330 -29.56 48.57 37.70
CA LEU A 330 -30.02 49.24 36.48
C LEU A 330 -29.20 48.87 35.22
N ARG A 331 -28.04 48.22 35.38
CA ARG A 331 -27.21 47.77 34.26
C ARG A 331 -27.29 46.24 34.08
N PRO A 332 -27.19 45.75 32.83
CA PRO A 332 -27.11 44.32 32.55
C PRO A 332 -25.95 43.69 33.31
N ALA A 333 -26.21 42.57 34.00
CA ALA A 333 -25.18 41.88 34.78
C ALA A 333 -24.25 41.00 33.91
N GLN A 334 -24.69 40.66 32.69
CA GLN A 334 -23.99 39.77 31.79
C GLN A 334 -24.06 40.29 30.34
N SER A 335 -23.16 39.80 29.49
CA SER A 335 -23.17 40.06 28.04
C SER A 335 -24.28 39.29 27.35
N SER A 336 -24.90 39.88 26.33
CA SER A 336 -25.91 39.23 25.48
C SER A 336 -25.32 38.29 24.42
N LYS A 337 -23.99 38.31 24.22
CA LYS A 337 -23.34 37.47 23.19
C LYS A 337 -23.18 36.03 23.67
N ILE A 338 -23.49 35.08 22.79
CA ILE A 338 -23.15 33.67 22.95
C ILE A 338 -21.92 33.40 22.08
N ALA A 339 -20.91 32.77 22.65
CA ALA A 339 -19.67 32.44 21.95
C ALA A 339 -19.36 30.95 22.11
N SER A 340 -18.88 30.34 21.04
CA SER A 340 -18.33 28.98 21.04
C SER A 340 -17.09 28.92 20.15
N ASP A 341 -16.08 28.18 20.60
CA ASP A 341 -14.87 27.92 19.81
C ASP A 341 -15.04 26.67 18.93
N HIS A 342 -16.18 26.59 18.25
CA HIS A 342 -16.62 25.40 17.51
C HIS A 342 -15.59 24.96 16.45
N ARG A 343 -14.89 25.90 15.80
CA ARG A 343 -13.87 25.58 14.80
C ARG A 343 -12.68 24.86 15.42
N ALA A 344 -12.12 25.36 16.52
CA ALA A 344 -10.99 24.70 17.18
C ALA A 344 -11.40 23.38 17.84
N GLU A 345 -12.64 23.25 18.31
CA GLU A 345 -13.16 22.02 18.89
C GLU A 345 -13.35 20.91 17.84
N PHE A 346 -13.85 21.22 16.65
CA PHE A 346 -13.88 20.24 15.55
C PHE A 346 -12.48 19.86 15.08
N ALA A 347 -11.55 20.83 14.98
CA ALA A 347 -10.16 20.55 14.63
C ALA A 347 -9.49 19.59 15.64
N ARG A 348 -9.63 19.86 16.95
CA ARG A 348 -9.15 18.97 18.03
C ARG A 348 -9.83 17.61 18.04
N CYS A 349 -11.10 17.54 17.64
CA CYS A 349 -11.83 16.28 17.57
C CYS A 349 -11.28 15.35 16.47
N LEU A 350 -10.97 15.89 15.31
CA LEU A 350 -10.40 15.12 14.19
C LEU A 350 -8.91 14.81 14.37
N GLU A 351 -8.23 15.58 15.22
CA GLU A 351 -6.79 15.48 15.44
C GLU A 351 -6.27 14.06 15.72
N PRO A 352 -6.89 13.25 16.61
CA PRO A 352 -6.43 11.89 16.89
C PRO A 352 -6.74 10.88 15.78
N LEU A 353 -7.72 11.15 14.91
CA LEU A 353 -8.11 10.24 13.82
C LEU A 353 -7.30 10.48 12.55
N LEU A 354 -6.89 11.72 12.31
CA LEU A 354 -6.06 12.12 11.17
C LEU A 354 -4.56 11.96 11.44
N LEU A 355 -4.20 11.64 12.68
CA LEU A 355 -2.82 11.35 13.06
C LEU A 355 -2.52 9.85 12.97
N LEU A 356 -1.71 9.48 11.99
CA LEU A 356 -0.87 8.29 12.05
C LEU A 356 0.35 8.63 12.94
N GLY A 357 0.26 8.35 14.24
CA GLY A 357 1.41 8.41 15.17
C GLY A 357 1.03 8.69 16.64
N PRO A 358 1.51 7.89 17.62
CA PRO A 358 1.08 7.99 19.00
C PRO A 358 1.65 9.24 19.67
N ARG A 359 0.80 10.22 20.03
CA ARG A 359 1.14 11.18 21.08
C ARG A 359 0.78 10.57 22.44
N ARG A 360 1.80 10.17 23.20
CA ARG A 360 1.64 9.83 24.63
C ARG A 360 1.06 11.03 25.38
N GLU A 361 -0.07 10.82 26.03
CA GLU A 361 -0.59 11.66 27.10
C GLU A 361 0.41 11.68 28.27
N VAL A 362 0.73 12.87 28.78
CA VAL A 362 1.42 13.02 30.07
C VAL A 362 0.32 13.09 31.14
N SER A 363 0.08 11.97 31.80
CA SER A 363 -0.63 11.97 33.08
C SER A 363 0.31 12.47 34.17
N THR A 364 -0.09 13.54 34.84
CA THR A 364 0.45 13.98 36.12
C THR A 364 0.15 12.93 37.20
N VAL A 365 1.17 12.33 37.85
CA VAL A 365 1.32 12.14 39.32
C VAL A 365 2.67 11.47 39.64
N GLY A 366 3.50 12.17 40.43
CA GLY A 366 4.32 11.68 41.55
C GLY A 366 5.27 10.47 41.42
N GLY A 367 6.53 10.77 41.07
CA GLY A 367 7.81 10.30 41.67
C GLY A 367 8.02 8.86 42.18
N ALA A 368 8.94 8.13 41.52
CA ALA A 368 10.18 7.53 42.08
C ALA A 368 10.96 6.72 41.01
N ASN A 369 12.29 6.89 40.98
CA ASN A 369 13.30 6.31 40.06
C ASN A 369 13.41 4.75 40.17
N THR A 370 13.91 3.91 39.25
CA THR A 370 14.97 3.99 38.20
C THR A 370 14.95 2.76 37.24
N LEU A 371 15.25 2.99 35.94
CA LEU A 371 16.07 2.22 34.93
C LEU A 371 15.58 0.99 34.10
N SER A 372 15.49 1.23 32.77
CA SER A 372 16.15 0.52 31.62
C SER A 372 15.26 -0.12 30.52
N GLY A 373 15.57 0.20 29.24
CA GLY A 373 15.23 -0.59 28.03
C GLY A 373 14.42 0.13 26.92
N GLY A 374 15.01 0.34 25.74
CA GLY A 374 14.45 1.06 24.56
C GLY A 374 13.33 0.34 23.78
N SER A 375 12.84 0.78 22.61
CA SER A 375 13.18 1.88 21.68
C SER A 375 11.99 2.14 20.73
N SER A 376 11.98 3.34 20.12
CA SER A 376 11.30 3.74 18.86
C SER A 376 9.86 4.31 18.92
N PRO A 377 9.46 5.17 17.96
CA PRO A 377 9.96 6.54 17.77
C PRO A 377 8.82 7.59 17.70
N MET A 378 9.18 8.86 17.89
CA MET A 378 8.32 10.05 17.89
C MET A 378 8.77 11.03 16.81
N VAL A 379 7.90 11.35 15.85
CA VAL A 379 8.02 12.39 14.80
C VAL A 379 6.59 12.64 14.30
N LEU A 380 6.09 13.82 13.94
CA LEU A 380 6.35 15.23 14.22
C LEU A 380 5.12 15.91 13.59
N LYS A 381 4.52 16.90 14.26
CA LYS A 381 3.48 17.72 13.63
C LYS A 381 4.07 19.03 13.15
N THR A 382 3.92 19.23 11.86
CA THR A 382 3.78 20.48 11.13
C THR A 382 2.64 21.33 11.68
N PRO A 383 2.76 22.66 11.62
CA PRO A 383 1.63 23.53 11.40
C PRO A 383 1.81 24.40 10.15
N SER A 384 0.82 24.31 9.26
CA SER A 384 0.52 25.30 8.24
C SER A 384 -0.51 26.30 8.78
N CYS A 385 -0.03 27.53 8.91
CA CYS A 385 -0.60 28.86 8.73
C CYS A 385 -2.09 29.09 8.44
N PRO A 386 -2.62 30.22 8.96
CA PRO A 386 -3.45 31.09 8.11
C PRO A 386 -3.27 32.61 8.35
N SER A 387 -3.50 33.37 7.27
CA SER A 387 -3.84 34.80 7.23
C SER A 387 -5.03 34.99 6.25
N PRO A 388 -5.60 36.20 6.06
CA PRO A 388 -6.31 37.04 7.04
C PRO A 388 -7.72 37.46 6.52
N VAL A 389 -8.51 38.17 7.36
CA VAL A 389 -9.35 39.37 7.02
C VAL A 389 -10.45 39.62 8.08
N GLY A 390 -10.26 40.69 8.85
CA GLY A 390 -11.21 41.80 9.09
C GLY A 390 -12.53 41.56 9.83
N LYS A 391 -12.63 42.03 11.09
CA LYS A 391 -13.19 43.37 11.45
C LYS A 391 -13.38 43.55 12.96
N MET A 392 -13.22 44.80 13.38
CA MET A 392 -13.11 45.34 14.73
C MET A 392 -14.37 45.25 15.61
N SER A 393 -14.20 45.10 16.92
CA SER A 393 -14.41 46.17 17.94
C SER A 393 -14.88 45.65 19.31
N GLY A 394 -14.21 46.13 20.38
CA GLY A 394 -14.81 46.37 21.69
C GLY A 394 -14.47 45.39 22.83
N SER A 395 -13.43 45.70 23.60
CA SER A 395 -12.99 45.02 24.83
C SER A 395 -14.01 45.07 25.98
N PRO A 396 -13.86 44.17 26.96
CA PRO A 396 -13.71 44.59 28.35
C PRO A 396 -12.31 44.24 28.86
N VAL A 397 -11.72 45.20 29.56
CA VAL A 397 -10.39 45.17 30.17
C VAL A 397 -10.15 43.86 30.94
N GLN A 398 -9.39 42.94 30.34
CA GLN A 398 -8.76 41.84 31.06
C GLN A 398 -7.51 42.39 31.76
N LYS A 399 -7.40 42.15 33.07
CA LYS A 399 -6.12 42.32 33.78
C LYS A 399 -5.05 41.48 33.07
N PRO A 400 -3.83 41.99 32.85
CA PRO A 400 -2.78 41.22 32.20
C PRO A 400 -2.43 40.02 33.08
N SER A 401 -2.63 38.82 32.54
CA SER A 401 -2.08 37.58 33.09
C SER A 401 -0.54 37.65 33.03
N PRO A 402 0.19 37.20 34.07
CA PRO A 402 1.65 37.26 34.11
C PRO A 402 2.34 36.27 33.16
N HIS A 403 1.60 35.42 32.44
CA HIS A 403 2.18 34.41 31.54
C HIS A 403 2.93 34.99 30.34
N ARG A 404 2.67 36.25 29.94
CA ARG A 404 3.29 36.83 28.73
C ARG A 404 4.77 37.18 28.90
N PHE A 405 5.25 37.33 30.13
CA PHE A 405 6.64 37.71 30.43
C PHE A 405 7.63 36.53 30.46
N ILE A 406 7.15 35.29 30.44
CA ILE A 406 8.00 34.10 30.63
C ILE A 406 8.50 33.54 29.29
N SER A 407 7.75 33.65 28.18
CA SER A 407 8.16 33.06 26.89
C SER A 407 9.25 33.82 26.13
N THR A 408 9.26 35.15 26.15
CA THR A 408 10.28 35.91 25.41
C THR A 408 11.65 35.82 26.08
N LYS A 409 11.71 35.81 27.41
CA LYS A 409 12.98 35.77 28.16
C LYS A 409 13.74 34.47 27.96
N VAL A 410 13.06 33.35 27.70
CA VAL A 410 13.70 32.06 27.42
C VAL A 410 14.35 32.08 26.03
N LEU A 411 13.63 32.56 25.01
CA LEU A 411 14.16 32.72 23.64
C LEU A 411 15.32 33.74 23.55
N LEU A 412 15.31 34.77 24.40
CA LEU A 412 16.37 35.79 24.44
C LEU A 412 17.59 35.36 25.29
N ALA A 413 17.49 34.27 26.05
CA ALA A 413 18.59 33.75 26.87
C ALA A 413 19.46 32.73 26.12
N GLU A 414 18.97 32.15 25.02
CA GLU A 414 19.67 31.10 24.25
C GLU A 414 20.74 31.65 23.28
N GLY A 415 20.92 32.97 23.20
CA GLY A 415 22.12 33.58 22.60
C GLY A 415 22.23 33.55 21.07
N GLU A 416 21.27 32.98 20.35
CA GLU A 416 21.23 33.03 18.88
C GLU A 416 20.53 34.30 18.38
N ASP A 417 21.27 35.12 17.64
CA ASP A 417 20.74 36.31 16.95
C ASP A 417 20.00 35.89 15.68
N THR A 418 18.69 35.69 15.84
CA THR A 418 17.77 35.46 14.73
C THR A 418 16.93 36.71 14.49
N PRO A 419 16.43 36.93 13.26
CA PRO A 419 15.51 38.03 12.97
C PRO A 419 14.27 38.06 13.90
N PHE A 420 13.88 36.88 14.43
CA PHE A 420 12.77 36.75 15.37
C PHE A 420 13.16 37.18 16.79
N THR A 421 14.34 36.78 17.29
CA THR A 421 14.82 37.22 18.61
C THR A 421 15.09 38.72 18.66
N GLU A 422 15.59 39.32 17.57
CA GLU A 422 15.71 40.79 17.45
C GLU A 422 14.35 41.49 17.47
N HIS A 423 13.37 40.97 16.72
CA HIS A 423 12.01 41.49 16.72
C HIS A 423 11.35 41.44 18.12
N CYS A 424 11.54 40.35 18.84
CA CYS A 424 11.06 40.20 20.21
C CYS A 424 11.65 41.26 21.15
N ARG A 425 12.95 41.56 21.05
CA ARG A 425 13.60 42.62 21.84
C ARG A 425 12.98 43.99 21.55
N HIS A 426 12.88 44.34 20.26
CA HIS A 426 12.30 45.61 19.84
C HIS A 426 10.85 45.78 20.31
N TYR A 427 10.03 44.74 20.20
CA TYR A 427 8.65 44.78 20.67
C TYR A 427 8.55 45.00 22.18
N GLU A 428 9.39 44.32 22.98
CA GLU A 428 9.39 44.48 24.44
C GLU A 428 9.77 45.90 24.86
N ASP A 429 10.73 46.52 24.18
CA ASP A 429 11.15 47.90 24.45
C ASP A 429 10.06 48.90 24.07
N SER A 430 9.47 48.78 22.87
CA SER A 430 8.32 49.60 22.44
C SER A 430 7.13 49.48 23.40
N TYR A 431 6.77 48.24 23.76
CA TYR A 431 5.64 47.96 24.65
C TYR A 431 5.86 48.52 26.06
N ARG A 432 7.09 48.42 26.59
CA ARG A 432 7.46 49.02 27.87
C ARG A 432 7.32 50.54 27.85
N GLY A 433 7.78 51.18 26.77
CA GLY A 433 7.64 52.64 26.58
C GLY A 433 6.16 53.07 26.57
N LEU A 434 5.33 52.40 25.76
CA LEU A 434 3.89 52.67 25.70
C LEU A 434 3.19 52.43 27.05
N GLN A 435 3.60 51.40 27.80
CA GLN A 435 3.04 51.09 29.11
C GLN A 435 3.30 52.21 30.13
N VAL A 436 4.51 52.81 30.10
CA VAL A 436 4.87 53.94 30.96
C VAL A 436 4.03 55.17 30.62
N GLU A 437 3.89 55.50 29.33
CA GLU A 437 3.11 56.66 28.90
C GLU A 437 1.61 56.53 29.24
N VAL A 438 1.03 55.34 29.07
CA VAL A 438 -0.36 55.07 29.48
C VAL A 438 -0.53 55.21 30.99
N GLN A 439 0.48 54.81 31.78
CA GLN A 439 0.43 54.98 33.24
C GLN A 439 0.53 56.46 33.63
N ASN A 440 1.43 57.23 33.02
CA ASN A 440 1.53 58.68 33.21
C ASN A 440 0.21 59.41 32.91
N LEU A 441 -0.48 59.02 31.84
CA LEU A 441 -1.78 59.58 31.47
C LEU A 441 -2.87 59.23 32.49
N LYS A 442 -2.88 58.00 33.00
CA LYS A 442 -3.81 57.58 34.07
C LYS A 442 -3.60 58.40 35.34
N ASP A 443 -2.34 58.62 35.72
CA ASP A 443 -2.01 59.37 36.92
C ASP A 443 -2.46 60.84 36.78
N GLN A 444 -2.24 61.47 35.61
CA GLN A 444 -2.73 62.83 35.29
C GLN A 444 -4.26 62.94 35.34
N VAL A 445 -4.98 61.95 34.81
CA VAL A 445 -6.46 61.92 34.87
C VAL A 445 -6.97 61.74 36.31
N GLN A 446 -6.30 60.89 37.10
CA GLN A 446 -6.67 60.67 38.50
C GLN A 446 -6.41 61.91 39.36
N GLU A 447 -5.30 62.62 39.13
CA GLU A 447 -4.99 63.88 39.79
C GLU A 447 -6.03 64.95 39.46
N LEU A 448 -6.37 65.11 38.18
CA LEU A 448 -7.41 66.03 37.72
C LEU A 448 -8.79 65.72 38.37
N HIS A 449 -9.13 64.44 38.47
CA HIS A 449 -10.37 64.00 39.12
C HIS A 449 -10.36 64.32 40.63
N ARG A 450 -9.21 64.17 41.31
CA ARG A 450 -9.07 64.53 42.73
C ARG A 450 -9.23 66.03 42.95
N ASP A 451 -8.63 66.85 42.10
CA ASP A 451 -8.72 68.31 42.18
C ASP A 451 -10.16 68.80 41.98
N LEU A 452 -10.88 68.24 40.99
CA LEU A 452 -12.29 68.54 40.74
C LEU A 452 -13.17 68.19 41.94
N THR A 453 -12.89 67.06 42.61
CA THR A 453 -13.74 66.54 43.69
C THR A 453 -13.44 67.20 45.04
N LYS A 454 -12.20 67.63 45.30
CA LYS A 454 -11.75 68.06 46.63
C LYS A 454 -11.56 69.56 46.78
N HIS A 455 -11.15 70.26 45.72
CA HIS A 455 -10.70 71.65 45.83
C HIS A 455 -11.67 72.70 45.26
N HIS A 456 -12.75 72.30 44.56
CA HIS A 456 -13.65 73.22 43.82
C HIS A 456 -12.88 74.31 43.03
N SER A 457 -11.64 74.02 42.63
CA SER A 457 -10.75 75.00 42.02
C SER A 457 -11.11 75.18 40.55
N LEU A 458 -10.92 76.40 40.04
CA LEU A 458 -11.06 76.75 38.62
C LEU A 458 -10.04 75.97 37.80
N ILE A 459 -10.39 74.73 37.42
CA ILE A 459 -9.59 73.91 36.51
C ILE A 459 -9.58 74.60 35.15
N LYS A 460 -8.38 74.93 34.65
CA LYS A 460 -8.22 75.48 33.29
C LYS A 460 -8.58 74.40 32.28
N ALA A 461 -9.55 74.68 31.40
CA ALA A 461 -9.99 73.76 30.34
C ALA A 461 -8.83 73.27 29.43
N GLU A 462 -7.75 74.04 29.37
CA GLU A 462 -6.50 73.73 28.67
C GLU A 462 -5.87 72.40 29.11
N ILE A 463 -5.91 72.08 30.42
CA ILE A 463 -5.30 70.84 30.96
C ILE A 463 -6.06 69.59 30.47
N MET A 464 -7.39 69.66 30.41
CA MET A 464 -8.21 68.59 29.83
C MET A 464 -7.94 68.44 28.33
N GLY A 465 -7.77 69.56 27.62
CA GLY A 465 -7.40 69.56 26.20
C GLY A 465 -6.06 68.89 25.93
N ASP A 466 -5.06 69.12 26.78
CA ASP A 466 -3.73 68.51 26.66
C ASP A 466 -3.74 67.02 26.98
N ILE A 467 -4.49 66.58 27.99
CA ILE A 467 -4.69 65.14 28.30
C ILE A 467 -5.37 64.44 27.13
N LEU A 468 -6.42 65.02 26.55
CA LEU A 468 -7.10 64.45 25.39
C LEU A 468 -6.18 64.38 24.16
N ARG A 469 -5.35 65.42 23.93
CA ARG A 469 -4.37 65.43 22.83
C ARG A 469 -3.31 64.35 23.01
N ARG A 470 -2.80 64.17 24.23
CA ARG A 470 -1.83 63.11 24.56
C ARG A 470 -2.44 61.71 24.44
N SER A 471 -3.70 61.53 24.86
CA SER A 471 -4.43 60.28 24.66
C SER A 471 -4.53 59.92 23.19
N LEU A 472 -4.90 60.87 22.33
CA LEU A 472 -5.01 60.65 20.90
C LEU A 472 -3.65 60.32 20.26
N LEU A 473 -2.58 60.99 20.69
CA LEU A 473 -1.23 60.68 20.24
C LEU A 473 -0.82 59.25 20.62
N LEU A 474 -1.12 58.82 21.84
CA LEU A 474 -0.85 57.45 22.29
C LEU A 474 -1.63 56.42 21.49
N ASP A 475 -2.90 56.69 21.15
CA ASP A 475 -3.68 55.81 20.28
C ASP A 475 -3.04 55.67 18.89
N THR A 476 -2.51 56.76 18.31
CA THR A 476 -1.80 56.69 17.02
C THR A 476 -0.49 55.91 17.10
N GLN A 477 0.25 56.02 18.20
CA GLN A 477 1.49 55.25 18.42
C GLN A 477 1.21 53.76 18.59
N ILE A 478 0.18 53.41 19.37
CA ILE A 478 -0.26 52.02 19.56
C ILE A 478 -0.72 51.42 18.22
N ALA A 479 -1.48 52.17 17.43
CA ALA A 479 -1.92 51.71 16.11
C ALA A 479 -0.74 51.48 15.14
N SER A 480 0.27 52.35 15.17
CA SER A 480 1.51 52.22 14.40
C SER A 480 2.29 50.94 14.78
N GLU A 481 2.54 50.72 16.07
CA GLU A 481 3.24 49.52 16.54
C GLU A 481 2.46 48.24 16.21
N TYR A 482 1.12 48.28 16.32
CA TYR A 482 0.27 47.16 15.93
C TYR A 482 0.36 46.84 14.42
N ALA A 483 0.30 47.85 13.55
CA ALA A 483 0.43 47.67 12.11
C ALA A 483 1.84 47.13 11.73
N SER A 484 2.89 47.59 12.42
CA SER A 484 4.26 47.08 12.25
C SER A 484 4.35 45.58 12.60
N LEU A 485 3.72 45.16 13.70
CA LEU A 485 3.65 43.74 14.10
C LEU A 485 2.87 42.89 13.09
N GLU A 486 1.74 43.40 12.60
CA GLU A 486 0.97 42.70 11.57
C GLU A 486 1.76 42.56 10.26
N GLY A 487 2.50 43.60 9.85
CA GLY A 487 3.33 43.57 8.65
C GLY A 487 4.47 42.55 8.71
N ARG A 488 5.04 42.31 9.90
CA ARG A 488 6.11 41.30 10.09
C ARG A 488 5.61 39.87 10.14
N ARG A 489 4.30 39.64 10.34
CA ARG A 489 3.71 38.29 10.42
C ARG A 489 4.03 37.44 9.19
N ALA A 490 3.82 38.00 7.99
CA ALA A 490 4.03 37.28 6.74
C ALA A 490 5.51 36.86 6.55
N ILE A 491 6.43 37.74 6.92
CA ILE A 491 7.88 37.51 6.80
C ILE A 491 8.32 36.36 7.72
N PHE A 492 7.88 36.37 8.99
CA PHE A 492 8.22 35.27 9.89
C PHE A 492 7.58 33.94 9.48
N GLN A 493 6.37 34.00 8.94
CA GLN A 493 5.69 32.83 8.42
C GLN A 493 6.51 32.15 7.30
N GLU A 494 7.02 32.93 6.36
CA GLU A 494 7.89 32.45 5.28
C GLU A 494 9.21 31.84 5.82
N ILE A 495 9.87 32.52 6.76
CA ILE A 495 11.11 32.04 7.38
C ILE A 495 10.89 30.69 8.11
N TRP A 496 9.75 30.53 8.79
CA TRP A 496 9.41 29.29 9.49
C TRP A 496 9.05 28.16 8.54
N GLU A 497 8.28 28.44 7.48
CA GLU A 497 7.95 27.47 6.43
C GLU A 497 9.21 26.94 5.75
N ASP A 498 10.15 27.82 5.38
CA ASP A 498 11.44 27.44 4.77
C ASP A 498 12.31 26.62 5.74
N SER A 499 12.37 27.01 7.01
CA SER A 499 13.08 26.24 8.04
C SER A 499 12.47 24.85 8.27
N TYR A 500 11.14 24.77 8.28
CA TYR A 500 10.42 23.51 8.41
C TYR A 500 10.72 22.59 7.21
N GLN A 501 10.66 23.13 5.99
CA GLN A 501 10.90 22.36 4.77
C GLN A 501 12.34 21.84 4.68
N ARG A 502 13.34 22.65 5.11
CA ARG A 502 14.73 22.19 5.22
C ARG A 502 14.86 21.01 6.16
N VAL A 503 14.30 21.10 7.36
CA VAL A 503 14.39 20.03 8.36
C VAL A 503 13.66 18.77 7.88
N ALA A 504 12.49 18.91 7.25
CA ALA A 504 11.76 17.78 6.67
C ALA A 504 12.61 17.07 5.60
N THR A 505 13.25 17.83 4.71
CA THR A 505 14.14 17.28 3.68
C THR A 505 15.34 16.54 4.30
N GLN A 506 15.94 17.12 5.36
CA GLN A 506 17.04 16.47 6.07
C GLN A 506 16.61 15.15 6.73
N GLN A 507 15.39 15.09 7.29
CA GLN A 507 14.84 13.87 7.88
C GLN A 507 14.58 12.79 6.81
N GLU A 508 14.02 13.17 5.66
CA GLU A 508 13.80 12.24 4.54
C GLU A 508 15.11 11.64 4.03
N ILE A 509 16.16 12.46 3.88
CA ILE A 509 17.50 11.98 3.50
C ILE A 509 18.05 11.00 4.53
N TYR A 510 17.95 11.34 5.82
CA TYR A 510 18.42 10.47 6.89
C TYR A 510 17.70 9.11 6.92
N GLU A 511 16.38 9.12 6.74
CA GLU A 511 15.60 7.88 6.66
C GLU A 511 15.93 7.04 5.43
N ALA A 512 16.19 7.68 4.28
CA ALA A 512 16.65 6.98 3.08
C ALA A 512 18.00 6.28 3.32
N GLN A 513 18.96 6.98 3.92
CA GLN A 513 20.25 6.42 4.30
C GLN A 513 20.10 5.22 5.25
N LEU A 514 19.15 5.27 6.18
CA LEU A 514 18.88 4.16 7.09
C LEU A 514 18.31 2.93 6.35
N ARG A 515 17.43 3.16 5.37
CA ARG A 515 16.88 2.08 4.51
C ARG A 515 17.98 1.43 3.66
N ASP A 516 18.87 2.22 3.07
CA ASP A 516 20.00 1.70 2.28
C ASP A 516 20.91 0.79 3.13
N LEU A 517 21.24 1.20 4.35
CA LEU A 517 22.03 0.39 5.28
C LEU A 517 21.31 -0.91 5.70
N LEU A 518 19.99 -0.85 5.90
CA LEU A 518 19.19 -2.04 6.19
C LEU A 518 19.16 -3.02 5.01
N GLN A 519 19.07 -2.52 3.78
CA GLN A 519 19.13 -3.34 2.57
C GLN A 519 20.48 -4.05 2.46
N LEU A 520 21.59 -3.32 2.59
CA LEU A 520 22.93 -3.92 2.56
C LEU A 520 23.11 -4.99 3.65
N ARG A 521 22.53 -4.78 4.83
CA ARG A 521 22.54 -5.79 5.90
C ARG A 521 21.77 -7.05 5.51
N GLN A 522 20.62 -6.92 4.86
CA GLN A 522 19.82 -8.06 4.38
C GLN A 522 20.55 -8.83 3.27
N GLU A 523 21.14 -8.13 2.31
CA GLU A 523 21.95 -8.73 1.25
C GLU A 523 23.14 -9.50 1.82
N ASN A 524 23.86 -8.92 2.79
CA ASN A 524 24.96 -9.61 3.47
C ASN A 524 24.49 -10.84 4.26
N ALA A 525 23.33 -10.77 4.92
CA ALA A 525 22.73 -11.92 5.58
C ALA A 525 22.42 -13.05 4.57
N TYR A 526 21.89 -12.72 3.40
CA TYR A 526 21.66 -13.67 2.31
C TYR A 526 22.97 -14.29 1.80
N LEU A 527 23.99 -13.49 1.52
CA LEU A 527 25.32 -13.97 1.12
C LEU A 527 25.93 -14.89 2.17
N THR A 528 25.76 -14.57 3.45
CA THR A 528 26.21 -15.40 4.57
C THR A 528 25.51 -16.76 4.57
N ILE A 529 24.19 -16.80 4.32
CA ILE A 529 23.43 -18.05 4.22
C ILE A 529 23.93 -18.91 3.06
N VAL A 530 24.08 -18.32 1.86
CA VAL A 530 24.61 -19.01 0.68
C VAL A 530 26.01 -19.55 0.93
N THR A 531 26.89 -18.73 1.54
CA THR A 531 28.26 -19.14 1.88
C THR A 531 28.26 -20.33 2.85
N LYS A 532 27.41 -20.32 3.88
CA LYS A 532 27.25 -21.44 4.82
C LYS A 532 26.78 -22.72 4.12
N GLN A 533 25.88 -22.61 3.15
CA GLN A 533 25.37 -23.74 2.37
C GLN A 533 26.44 -24.33 1.42
N ILE A 534 27.29 -23.50 0.82
CA ILE A 534 28.32 -23.95 -0.14
C ILE A 534 29.59 -24.46 0.56
N THR A 535 29.89 -23.96 1.77
CA THR A 535 31.05 -24.35 2.60
C THR A 535 31.30 -25.87 2.68
N PRO A 536 30.32 -26.74 3.00
CA PRO A 536 30.55 -28.19 3.05
C PRO A 536 30.98 -28.79 1.71
N TYR A 537 30.45 -28.29 0.59
CA TYR A 537 30.83 -28.74 -0.76
C TYR A 537 32.27 -28.34 -1.09
N ILE A 538 32.66 -27.10 -0.79
CA ILE A 538 34.05 -26.62 -0.96
C ILE A 538 35.01 -27.46 -0.11
N ARG A 539 34.68 -27.75 1.15
CA ARG A 539 35.51 -28.62 2.01
C ARG A 539 35.65 -30.04 1.45
N SER A 540 34.58 -30.58 0.86
CA SER A 540 34.62 -31.91 0.22
C SER A 540 35.54 -31.89 -1.00
N ILE A 541 35.41 -30.88 -1.87
CA ILE A 541 36.26 -30.70 -3.05
C ILE A 541 37.74 -30.48 -2.65
N ALA A 542 38.01 -29.67 -1.63
CA ALA A 542 39.37 -29.44 -1.13
C ALA A 542 40.02 -30.74 -0.63
N ARG A 543 39.27 -31.57 0.12
CA ARG A 543 39.73 -32.91 0.56
C ARG A 543 39.99 -33.86 -0.60
N VAL A 544 39.19 -33.79 -1.67
CA VAL A 544 39.42 -34.57 -2.89
C VAL A 544 40.66 -34.07 -3.63
N LYS A 545 40.87 -32.75 -3.70
CA LYS A 545 42.06 -32.14 -4.31
C LYS A 545 43.35 -32.51 -3.57
N GLU A 546 43.36 -32.44 -2.24
CA GLU A 546 44.50 -32.89 -1.41
C GLU A 546 44.87 -34.36 -1.65
N ARG A 547 43.89 -35.21 -1.94
CA ARG A 547 44.13 -36.63 -2.27
C ARG A 547 44.70 -36.83 -3.68
N LEU A 548 44.46 -35.89 -4.59
CA LEU A 548 44.89 -35.96 -5.99
C LEU A 548 46.25 -35.28 -6.23
N GLU A 549 46.66 -34.34 -5.38
CA GLU A 549 47.94 -33.61 -5.49
C GLU A 549 48.75 -33.64 -4.17
N PRO A 550 49.55 -34.69 -3.88
CA PRO A 550 50.23 -34.86 -2.59
C PRO A 550 51.46 -33.95 -2.35
N ARG A 551 51.74 -32.95 -3.21
CA ARG A 551 53.07 -32.33 -3.31
C ARG A 551 53.24 -30.90 -2.80
N PHE A 552 52.29 -30.36 -2.05
CA PHE A 552 52.49 -29.08 -1.36
C PHE A 552 52.08 -29.20 0.11
N GLN A 553 52.93 -29.86 0.91
CA GLN A 553 52.94 -29.68 2.36
C GLN A 553 53.76 -28.42 2.67
N VAL A 554 53.11 -27.39 3.23
CA VAL A 554 53.77 -26.33 4.00
C VAL A 554 53.61 -26.70 5.48
N PRO A 555 54.65 -26.54 6.34
CA PRO A 555 54.58 -26.94 7.73
C PRO A 555 53.49 -26.17 8.49
N VAL A 556 52.72 -26.91 9.29
CA VAL A 556 51.78 -26.39 10.29
C VAL A 556 52.60 -25.91 11.48
N ASP A 557 52.56 -24.61 11.77
CA ASP A 557 52.95 -24.10 13.09
C ASP A 557 51.79 -24.38 14.06
N GLU A 558 52.05 -25.28 15.01
CA GLU A 558 51.28 -25.44 16.24
C GLU A 558 51.38 -24.15 17.05
N HIS A 559 50.28 -23.41 17.18
CA HIS A 559 49.90 -22.66 18.40
C HIS A 559 48.56 -21.94 18.15
N ALA A 560 47.45 -22.53 18.61
CA ALA A 560 46.31 -21.85 19.24
C ALA A 560 45.04 -22.72 19.22
N GLU A 561 45.06 -23.87 19.88
CA GLU A 561 43.86 -24.39 20.53
C GLU A 561 44.08 -24.28 22.03
N HIS A 562 43.63 -23.18 22.64
CA HIS A 562 43.26 -23.08 24.06
C HIS A 562 42.31 -21.89 24.20
N GLY A 563 41.03 -22.16 24.46
CA GLY A 563 40.04 -21.11 24.72
C GLY A 563 38.59 -21.55 24.51
N GLN A 564 38.16 -22.62 25.18
CA GLN A 564 36.75 -22.85 25.41
C GLN A 564 36.18 -21.76 26.34
N ASN A 565 34.97 -21.31 26.00
CA ASN A 565 33.93 -20.76 26.86
C ASN A 565 34.27 -19.55 27.73
N MET A 566 33.54 -18.45 27.58
CA MET A 566 32.62 -17.93 28.61
C MET A 566 32.07 -16.52 28.25
N TYR A 567 30.90 -16.25 28.84
CA TYR A 567 30.29 -14.93 29.12
C TYR A 567 29.34 -14.34 28.08
N ASP A 568 28.08 -14.74 28.23
CA ASP A 568 26.91 -13.85 28.38
C ASP A 568 27.27 -12.58 29.19
N GLU A 569 27.04 -11.37 28.63
CA GLU A 569 26.59 -10.18 29.37
C GLU A 569 26.37 -8.94 28.46
N THR A 570 25.27 -8.24 28.76
CA THR A 570 24.74 -6.94 28.31
C THR A 570 25.75 -5.81 28.01
N PRO A 571 25.47 -4.88 27.06
CA PRO A 571 26.25 -3.66 26.93
C PRO A 571 25.65 -2.50 27.74
N GLY A 572 26.40 -2.05 28.74
CA GLY A 572 26.21 -0.79 29.46
C GLY A 572 26.86 0.39 28.74
N ARG A 573 26.22 1.56 28.94
CA ARG A 573 26.58 2.92 28.51
C ARG A 573 28.08 3.27 28.65
N THR A 574 28.56 4.08 27.72
CA THR A 574 29.66 5.03 27.96
C THR A 574 29.46 6.28 27.12
N ASP A 575 29.26 7.42 27.78
CA ASP A 575 29.44 8.77 27.22
C ASP A 575 30.92 9.02 26.92
N PRO A 576 31.25 9.92 25.98
CA PRO A 576 32.51 10.64 26.03
C PRO A 576 32.27 12.14 26.24
N GLY A 577 32.82 12.64 27.35
CA GLY A 577 33.05 14.05 27.60
C GLY A 577 34.27 14.57 26.85
N CYS A 578 34.06 15.73 26.23
CA CYS A 578 34.93 16.87 25.92
C CYS A 578 36.40 16.89 26.41
N THR A 579 37.27 17.41 25.53
CA THR A 579 38.41 18.37 25.68
C THR A 579 39.59 17.92 24.80
N THR A 580 40.40 18.71 24.09
CA THR A 580 40.57 20.16 23.83
C THR A 580 41.61 20.31 22.71
N GLU A 581 41.45 21.35 21.88
CA GLU A 581 42.49 22.17 21.23
C GLU A 581 43.74 21.54 20.56
N LYS A 582 43.90 21.80 19.26
CA LYS A 582 45.03 22.63 18.78
C LYS A 582 44.85 23.13 17.34
N ARG A 583 45.18 24.41 17.22
CA ARG A 583 45.20 25.33 16.08
C ARG A 583 46.53 25.17 15.32
N ASP A 584 46.51 25.16 13.98
CA ASP A 584 47.21 26.14 13.12
C ASP A 584 47.22 25.76 11.62
N LYS A 585 46.80 26.75 10.80
CA LYS A 585 47.32 27.24 9.49
C LYS A 585 47.66 26.26 8.37
N ALA A 586 47.57 26.60 7.08
CA ALA A 586 46.96 27.64 6.24
C ALA A 586 47.35 27.23 4.81
N SER A 587 46.47 27.36 3.82
CA SER A 587 46.85 27.23 2.41
C SER A 587 45.93 28.10 1.54
N GLU A 588 46.50 29.15 0.95
CA GLU A 588 45.91 29.96 -0.10
C GLU A 588 45.70 29.13 -1.38
N PRO A 589 44.69 29.42 -2.21
CA PRO A 589 44.68 28.99 -3.61
C PRO A 589 45.05 30.14 -4.53
N ASN A 590 45.96 29.86 -5.45
CA ASN A 590 46.44 30.76 -6.48
C ASN A 590 45.80 30.40 -7.83
N GLY A 591 45.29 31.41 -8.54
CA GLY A 591 45.04 31.43 -9.99
C GLY A 591 43.79 30.69 -10.48
N SER A 592 43.08 31.13 -11.52
CA SER A 592 43.31 32.23 -12.47
C SER A 592 42.17 32.21 -13.49
N SER A 593 41.84 33.40 -14.02
CA SER A 593 40.90 33.73 -15.12
C SER A 593 39.45 33.95 -14.73
#